data_AF-A0A6L6EJ51-F1
#
_entry.id   AF-A0A6L6EJ51-F1
#
_cell.length_a   1.000
_cell.length_b   1.000
_cell.length_c   1.000
_cell.angle_alpha   90.00
_cell.angle_beta   90.00
_cell.angle_gamma   90.00
#
_symmetry.space_group_name_H-M   'P 1'
#
loop_
_entity.id
_entity.type
_entity.pdbx_description
1 polymer ?
#
loop_
_entity_poly.entity_id
_entity_poly.type
_entity_poly.pdbx_seq_one_letter_code
_entity_poly.pdbx_strand_id
1 'polypeptide(L)'
;MFQRVLWVSLTQALRSVFILVLPIAFISLFAWATAGSSNGNTADPMRATMWIWLAAHHIPFHLVLPPGGESGLLSYLPVGALIFPLLSIRNGFKRACDRIDSDQQTRQLARVLFALTYAGVSLSISMFSATAAITPNLYWTPAIAVALVWVATVSNKIKVNRAEISSRSMALSVIAILFGASSLVFGLGLFFHLKSVQNLTIVLQPGFVGGILLLLLNVLYLPNAVIATLSYLVGPGFAVGTNTLVSPLTHRLSEIPALPLLGGLPTGRHPLVLLSIMGVVALGAFIYNLTITQRSRVTVQSFLLTSVGITALAILGSGSLLTNALRSVGVSPWQLPLAIAMEIALGIFLAIIIPRISEF
;
A
#
# COMPACT_ATOMS: atom_id res chain seq x y z
N MET A 1 -23.60 -22.12 -21.30
CA MET A 1 -23.42 -21.04 -20.29
C MET A 1 -21.98 -20.97 -19.76
N PHE A 2 -21.45 -22.04 -19.14
CA PHE A 2 -20.08 -22.08 -18.58
C PHE A 2 -18.98 -21.67 -19.56
N GLN A 3 -18.98 -22.21 -20.78
CA GLN A 3 -17.97 -21.90 -21.82
C GLN A 3 -17.90 -20.39 -22.16
N ARG A 4 -19.07 -19.72 -22.21
CA ARG A 4 -19.15 -18.26 -22.43
C ARG A 4 -18.55 -17.49 -21.25
N VAL A 5 -18.88 -17.88 -20.01
CA VAL A 5 -18.35 -17.27 -18.79
C VAL A 5 -16.84 -17.43 -18.71
N LEU A 6 -16.34 -18.62 -19.01
CA LEU A 6 -14.90 -18.95 -19.05
C LEU A 6 -14.17 -18.06 -20.07
N TRP A 7 -14.64 -18.05 -21.32
CA TRP A 7 -13.99 -17.31 -22.40
C TRP A 7 -13.95 -15.80 -22.13
N VAL A 8 -15.06 -15.23 -21.66
CA VAL A 8 -15.15 -13.80 -21.34
C VAL A 8 -14.25 -13.45 -20.16
N SER A 9 -14.26 -14.24 -19.10
CA SER A 9 -13.45 -13.98 -17.89
C SER A 9 -11.96 -14.06 -18.18
N LEU A 10 -11.53 -15.09 -18.92
CA LEU A 10 -10.15 -15.26 -19.39
C LEU A 10 -9.69 -14.07 -20.23
N THR A 11 -10.48 -13.71 -21.25
CA THR A 11 -10.15 -12.60 -22.17
C THR A 11 -10.03 -11.27 -21.42
N GLN A 12 -10.94 -10.99 -20.47
CA GLN A 12 -10.88 -9.74 -19.72
C GLN A 12 -9.75 -9.73 -18.68
N ALA A 13 -9.43 -10.86 -18.07
CA ALA A 13 -8.27 -10.98 -17.18
C ALA A 13 -6.97 -10.71 -17.94
N LEU A 14 -6.77 -11.33 -19.11
CA LEU A 14 -5.59 -11.06 -19.95
C LEU A 14 -5.50 -9.59 -20.36
N ARG A 15 -6.61 -8.99 -20.81
CA ARG A 15 -6.66 -7.56 -21.15
C ARG A 15 -6.28 -6.67 -19.97
N SER A 16 -6.68 -7.01 -18.75
CA SER A 16 -6.32 -6.24 -17.55
C SER A 16 -4.82 -6.31 -17.23
N VAL A 17 -4.15 -7.42 -17.57
CA VAL A 17 -2.69 -7.52 -17.46
C VAL A 17 -2.02 -6.65 -18.53
N PHE A 18 -2.40 -6.82 -19.81
CA PHE A 18 -1.77 -6.11 -20.92
C PHE A 18 -1.92 -4.58 -20.87
N ILE A 19 -3.03 -4.06 -20.33
CA ILE A 19 -3.23 -2.61 -20.13
C ILE A 19 -2.12 -1.99 -19.28
N LEU A 20 -1.50 -2.75 -18.36
CA LEU A 20 -0.41 -2.26 -17.51
C LEU A 20 0.95 -2.66 -18.04
N VAL A 21 1.11 -3.90 -18.51
CA VAL A 21 2.40 -4.39 -19.02
C VAL A 21 2.88 -3.56 -20.21
N LEU A 22 1.99 -3.18 -21.15
CA LEU A 22 2.40 -2.46 -22.36
C LEU A 22 2.99 -1.05 -22.08
N PRO A 23 2.33 -0.16 -21.29
CA PRO A 23 2.94 1.11 -20.92
C PRO A 23 4.24 0.96 -20.12
N ILE A 24 4.29 -0.01 -19.19
CA ILE A 24 5.52 -0.27 -18.41
C ILE A 24 6.64 -0.74 -19.34
N ALA A 25 6.33 -1.58 -20.33
CA ALA A 25 7.29 -2.05 -21.34
C ALA A 25 7.89 -0.90 -22.13
N PHE A 26 7.03 0.02 -22.58
CA PHE A 26 7.45 1.22 -23.29
C PHE A 26 8.37 2.08 -22.43
N ILE A 27 7.98 2.36 -21.17
CA ILE A 27 8.79 3.16 -20.24
C ILE A 27 10.14 2.50 -19.97
N SER A 28 10.15 1.18 -19.73
CA SER A 28 11.37 0.41 -19.46
C SER A 28 12.32 0.41 -20.65
N LEU A 29 11.80 0.19 -21.87
CA LEU A 29 12.59 0.25 -23.10
C LEU A 29 13.16 1.64 -23.34
N PHE A 30 12.34 2.68 -23.15
CA PHE A 30 12.76 4.07 -23.34
C PHE A 30 13.85 4.47 -22.34
N ALA A 31 13.69 4.10 -21.06
CA ALA A 31 14.69 4.32 -20.02
C ALA A 31 16.00 3.60 -20.33
N TRP A 32 15.91 2.34 -20.74
CA TRP A 32 17.09 1.54 -21.10
C TRP A 32 17.81 2.09 -22.33
N ALA A 33 17.08 2.46 -23.38
CA ALA A 33 17.64 3.02 -24.61
C ALA A 33 18.35 4.36 -24.37
N THR A 34 17.87 5.17 -23.43
CA THR A 34 18.47 6.46 -23.08
C THR A 34 19.62 6.35 -22.08
N ALA A 35 19.74 5.24 -21.35
CA ALA A 35 20.83 4.99 -20.41
C ALA A 35 22.18 4.66 -21.08
N GLY A 36 22.21 4.40 -22.40
CA GLY A 36 23.46 4.24 -23.16
C GLY A 36 24.24 2.96 -22.85
N SER A 37 23.56 1.88 -22.45
CA SER A 37 24.22 0.61 -22.12
C SER A 37 24.94 0.00 -23.32
N SER A 38 26.27 -0.13 -23.24
CA SER A 38 27.11 -0.70 -24.30
C SER A 38 27.01 -2.23 -24.43
N ASN A 39 26.57 -2.92 -23.38
CA ASN A 39 26.57 -4.40 -23.29
C ASN A 39 25.17 -5.01 -23.02
N GLY A 40 24.10 -4.21 -23.07
CA GLY A 40 22.76 -4.67 -22.69
C GLY A 40 22.02 -5.32 -23.86
N ASN A 41 21.19 -6.33 -23.58
CA ASN A 41 20.24 -6.86 -24.57
C ASN A 41 18.83 -6.34 -24.28
N THR A 42 17.96 -6.29 -25.29
CA THR A 42 16.54 -5.90 -25.17
C THR A 42 15.74 -6.79 -24.22
N ALA A 43 16.26 -7.98 -23.88
CA ALA A 43 15.70 -8.84 -22.85
C ALA A 43 15.70 -8.18 -21.45
N ASP A 44 16.65 -7.30 -21.15
CA ASP A 44 16.79 -6.66 -19.84
C ASP A 44 15.65 -5.67 -19.53
N PRO A 45 15.30 -4.71 -20.41
CA PRO A 45 14.14 -3.86 -20.19
C PRO A 45 12.82 -4.65 -20.18
N MET A 46 12.71 -5.74 -20.95
CA MET A 46 11.53 -6.62 -20.89
C MET A 46 11.41 -7.33 -19.53
N ARG A 47 12.53 -7.76 -18.95
CA ARG A 47 12.53 -8.35 -17.61
C ARG A 47 12.23 -7.32 -16.53
N ALA A 48 12.80 -6.11 -16.64
CA ALA A 48 12.50 -5.00 -15.75
C ALA A 48 11.00 -4.62 -15.80
N THR A 49 10.37 -4.73 -16.97
CA THR A 49 8.91 -4.55 -17.12
C THR A 49 8.13 -5.51 -16.24
N MET A 50 8.52 -6.80 -16.26
CA MET A 50 7.89 -7.83 -15.44
C MET A 50 8.11 -7.55 -13.95
N TRP A 51 9.32 -7.15 -13.54
CA TRP A 51 9.60 -6.79 -12.15
C TRP A 51 8.81 -5.57 -11.68
N ILE A 52 8.73 -4.50 -12.48
CA ILE A 52 7.93 -3.31 -12.15
C ILE A 52 6.45 -3.67 -12.05
N TRP A 53 5.95 -4.50 -12.96
CA TRP A 53 4.57 -4.99 -12.91
C TRP A 53 4.32 -5.79 -11.63
N LEU A 54 5.17 -6.76 -11.28
CA LEU A 54 5.05 -7.56 -10.05
C LEU A 54 5.19 -6.70 -8.78
N ALA A 55 6.11 -5.74 -8.77
CA ALA A 55 6.32 -4.78 -7.69
C ALA A 55 5.06 -3.91 -7.45
N ALA A 56 4.39 -3.47 -8.52
CA ALA A 56 3.12 -2.74 -8.41
C ALA A 56 1.99 -3.58 -7.78
N HIS A 57 2.10 -4.91 -7.78
CA HIS A 57 1.19 -5.84 -7.11
C HIS A 57 1.62 -6.17 -5.67
N HIS A 58 2.69 -5.56 -5.17
CA HIS A 58 3.29 -5.90 -3.87
C HIS A 58 3.82 -7.33 -3.77
N ILE A 59 4.28 -7.91 -4.88
CA ILE A 59 4.92 -9.24 -4.86
C ILE A 59 6.39 -9.08 -4.42
N PRO A 60 6.83 -9.73 -3.34
CA PRO A 60 8.18 -9.57 -2.82
C PRO A 60 9.22 -10.32 -3.66
N PHE A 61 10.47 -9.83 -3.64
CA PHE A 61 11.60 -10.42 -4.35
C PHE A 61 12.71 -10.83 -3.39
N HIS A 62 13.24 -12.03 -3.60
CA HIS A 62 14.50 -12.46 -3.01
C HIS A 62 15.65 -12.06 -3.93
N LEU A 63 16.72 -11.57 -3.32
CA LEU A 63 17.87 -11.02 -4.02
C LEU A 63 19.13 -11.77 -3.59
N VAL A 64 20.08 -11.87 -4.52
CA VAL A 64 21.44 -12.32 -4.28
C VAL A 64 22.35 -11.18 -4.71
N LEU A 65 22.91 -10.48 -3.72
CA LEU A 65 23.62 -9.22 -3.94
C LEU A 65 25.09 -9.45 -4.31
N PRO A 66 25.58 -8.95 -5.46
CA PRO A 66 27.01 -8.97 -5.79
C PRO A 66 27.81 -8.02 -4.88
N PRO A 67 29.12 -8.25 -4.65
CA PRO A 67 29.92 -9.41 -5.10
C PRO A 67 29.87 -10.61 -4.14
N GLY A 68 29.35 -10.44 -2.91
CA GLY A 68 29.40 -11.45 -1.84
C GLY A 68 28.32 -12.52 -1.89
N GLY A 69 27.32 -12.41 -2.78
CA GLY A 69 26.20 -13.33 -2.85
C GLY A 69 25.28 -13.28 -1.63
N GLU A 70 25.30 -12.17 -0.89
CA GLU A 70 24.47 -12.03 0.31
C GLU A 70 22.99 -12.07 -0.03
N SER A 71 22.21 -12.73 0.82
CA SER A 71 20.76 -12.78 0.66
C SER A 71 20.14 -11.43 0.99
N GLY A 72 19.35 -10.92 0.06
CA GLY A 72 18.57 -9.71 0.19
C GLY A 72 17.07 -9.95 0.03
N LEU A 73 16.26 -9.01 0.50
CA LEU A 73 14.81 -9.04 0.35
C LEU A 73 14.29 -7.65 -0.02
N LEU A 74 13.49 -7.60 -1.09
CA LEU A 74 12.73 -6.41 -1.50
C LEU A 74 11.24 -6.70 -1.31
N SER A 75 10.69 -6.21 -0.19
CA SER A 75 9.25 -6.31 0.13
C SER A 75 8.63 -4.97 0.52
N TYR A 76 9.45 -3.96 0.84
CA TYR A 76 8.98 -2.59 1.00
C TYR A 76 8.75 -1.97 -0.38
N LEU A 77 7.50 -2.06 -0.86
CA LEU A 77 7.08 -1.71 -2.22
C LEU A 77 6.14 -0.49 -2.21
N PRO A 78 6.02 0.24 -3.33
CA PRO A 78 5.27 1.49 -3.36
C PRO A 78 3.76 1.25 -3.31
N VAL A 79 3.14 1.59 -2.19
CA VAL A 79 1.69 1.44 -1.95
C VAL A 79 0.87 2.23 -2.96
N GLY A 80 1.37 3.38 -3.43
CA GLY A 80 0.71 4.16 -4.47
C GLY A 80 0.60 3.43 -5.80
N ALA A 81 1.46 2.46 -6.09
CA ALA A 81 1.41 1.68 -7.32
C ALA A 81 0.21 0.73 -7.37
N LEU A 82 -0.38 0.34 -6.23
CA LEU A 82 -1.54 -0.57 -6.16
C LEU A 82 -2.78 -0.02 -6.85
N ILE A 83 -2.89 1.30 -7.03
CA ILE A 83 -4.02 1.91 -7.73
C ILE A 83 -4.15 1.38 -9.16
N PHE A 84 -3.04 1.13 -9.85
CA PHE A 84 -3.02 0.68 -11.23
C PHE A 84 -3.59 -0.74 -11.41
N PRO A 85 -3.09 -1.79 -10.71
CA PRO A 85 -3.68 -3.12 -10.81
C PRO A 85 -5.12 -3.16 -10.27
N LEU A 86 -5.43 -2.47 -9.18
CA LEU A 86 -6.81 -2.44 -8.65
C LEU A 86 -7.79 -1.86 -9.68
N LEU A 87 -7.47 -0.74 -10.32
CA LEU A 87 -8.32 -0.14 -11.35
C LEU A 87 -8.40 -1.00 -12.60
N SER A 88 -7.27 -1.58 -13.05
CA SER A 88 -7.24 -2.44 -14.23
C SER A 88 -8.09 -3.70 -14.03
N ILE A 89 -7.95 -4.37 -12.89
CA ILE A 89 -8.75 -5.54 -12.53
C ILE A 89 -10.22 -5.16 -12.40
N ARG A 90 -10.56 -4.08 -11.67
CA ARG A 90 -11.94 -3.64 -11.47
C ARG A 90 -12.63 -3.36 -12.79
N ASN A 91 -11.96 -2.66 -13.70
CA ASN A 91 -12.50 -2.33 -15.02
C ASN A 91 -12.57 -3.55 -15.95
N GLY A 92 -11.59 -4.46 -15.87
CA GLY A 92 -11.62 -5.75 -16.58
C GLY A 92 -12.82 -6.62 -16.14
N PHE A 93 -12.98 -6.79 -14.82
CA PHE A 93 -14.06 -7.59 -14.26
C PHE A 93 -15.44 -6.97 -14.49
N LYS A 94 -15.57 -5.64 -14.42
CA LYS A 94 -16.81 -4.94 -14.79
C LYS A 94 -17.20 -5.25 -16.23
N ARG A 95 -16.26 -5.14 -17.18
CA ARG A 95 -16.49 -5.50 -18.59
C ARG A 95 -16.84 -6.98 -18.78
N ALA A 96 -16.32 -7.88 -17.94
CA ALA A 96 -16.70 -9.29 -17.96
C ALA A 96 -18.16 -9.46 -17.53
N CYS A 97 -18.56 -8.81 -16.43
CA CYS A 97 -19.94 -8.83 -15.93
C CYS A 97 -20.93 -8.22 -16.93
N ASP A 98 -20.58 -7.13 -17.62
CA ASP A 98 -21.47 -6.48 -18.58
C ASP A 98 -21.76 -7.37 -19.82
N ARG A 99 -20.91 -8.39 -20.07
CA ARG A 99 -21.03 -9.33 -21.20
C ARG A 99 -21.70 -10.66 -20.84
N ILE A 100 -21.95 -10.91 -19.56
CA ILE A 100 -22.46 -12.17 -19.01
C ILE A 100 -23.80 -11.88 -18.32
N ASP A 101 -24.76 -12.80 -18.41
CA ASP A 101 -26.07 -12.63 -17.80
C ASP A 101 -25.97 -12.45 -16.26
N SER A 102 -26.82 -11.57 -15.73
CA SER A 102 -26.62 -10.87 -14.45
C SER A 102 -26.86 -11.69 -13.17
N ASP A 103 -26.95 -13.01 -13.25
CA ASP A 103 -27.18 -13.86 -12.08
C ASP A 103 -26.01 -13.80 -11.09
N GLN A 104 -26.32 -13.93 -9.80
CA GLN A 104 -25.30 -13.85 -8.75
C GLN A 104 -24.29 -15.00 -8.84
N GLN A 105 -24.76 -16.21 -9.10
CA GLN A 105 -23.91 -17.40 -9.24
C GLN A 105 -22.94 -17.25 -10.42
N THR A 106 -23.44 -16.78 -11.56
CA THR A 106 -22.62 -16.57 -12.78
C THR A 106 -21.54 -15.52 -12.56
N ARG A 107 -21.85 -14.44 -11.82
CA ARG A 107 -20.87 -13.41 -11.46
C ARG A 107 -19.81 -13.93 -10.49
N GLN A 108 -20.18 -14.76 -9.52
CA GLN A 108 -19.22 -15.40 -8.62
C GLN A 108 -18.31 -16.36 -9.39
N LEU A 109 -18.86 -17.18 -10.27
CA LEU A 109 -18.08 -18.04 -11.15
C LEU A 109 -17.12 -17.23 -12.04
N ALA A 110 -17.59 -16.15 -12.66
CA ALA A 110 -16.75 -15.26 -13.45
C ALA A 110 -15.60 -14.67 -12.62
N ARG A 111 -15.85 -14.31 -11.36
CA ARG A 111 -14.81 -13.78 -10.45
C ARG A 111 -13.75 -14.82 -10.14
N VAL A 112 -14.15 -16.06 -9.85
CA VAL A 112 -13.21 -17.16 -9.59
C VAL A 112 -12.36 -17.44 -10.83
N LEU A 113 -12.98 -17.56 -12.01
CA LEU A 113 -12.25 -17.80 -13.26
C LEU A 113 -11.31 -16.63 -13.63
N PHE A 114 -11.75 -15.39 -13.40
CA PHE A 114 -10.91 -14.20 -13.55
C PHE A 114 -9.72 -14.25 -12.59
N ALA A 115 -9.94 -14.56 -11.32
CA ALA A 115 -8.89 -14.64 -10.29
C ALA A 115 -7.87 -15.75 -10.60
N LEU A 116 -8.32 -16.94 -10.99
CA LEU A 116 -7.44 -18.04 -11.38
C LEU A 116 -6.60 -17.69 -12.61
N THR A 117 -7.21 -17.05 -13.61
CA THR A 117 -6.48 -16.59 -14.80
C THR A 117 -5.43 -15.55 -14.42
N TYR A 118 -5.81 -14.56 -13.63
CA TYR A 118 -4.92 -13.48 -13.21
C TYR A 118 -3.74 -14.00 -12.38
N ALA A 119 -4.02 -14.91 -11.44
CA ALA A 119 -3.00 -15.58 -10.64
C ALA A 119 -2.07 -16.45 -11.48
N GLY A 120 -2.61 -17.20 -12.44
CA GLY A 120 -1.82 -18.00 -13.38
C GLY A 120 -0.86 -17.15 -14.21
N VAL A 121 -1.36 -16.03 -14.77
CA VAL A 121 -0.52 -15.08 -15.53
C VAL A 121 0.54 -14.43 -14.63
N SER A 122 0.17 -14.02 -13.41
CA SER A 122 1.12 -13.45 -12.44
C SER A 122 2.23 -14.42 -12.08
N LEU A 123 1.89 -15.71 -11.91
CA LEU A 123 2.84 -16.78 -11.65
C LEU A 123 3.75 -17.02 -12.85
N SER A 124 3.21 -17.06 -14.07
CA SER A 124 4.02 -17.17 -15.28
C SER A 124 5.02 -16.01 -15.40
N ILE A 125 4.56 -14.76 -15.21
CA ILE A 125 5.44 -13.58 -15.20
C ILE A 125 6.53 -13.70 -14.12
N SER A 126 6.19 -14.21 -12.94
CA SER A 126 7.16 -14.44 -11.86
C SER A 126 8.23 -15.48 -12.25
N MET A 127 7.84 -16.57 -12.91
CA MET A 127 8.77 -17.61 -13.36
C MET A 127 9.68 -17.12 -14.48
N PHE A 128 9.12 -16.44 -15.50
CA PHE A 128 9.90 -15.95 -16.65
C PHE A 128 10.78 -14.75 -16.33
N SER A 129 10.49 -14.00 -15.26
CA SER A 129 11.29 -12.85 -14.84
C SER A 129 12.42 -13.21 -13.86
N ALA A 130 12.47 -14.45 -13.36
CA ALA A 130 13.49 -14.88 -12.42
C ALA A 130 14.90 -14.93 -13.05
N THR A 131 15.91 -14.57 -12.27
CA THR A 131 17.34 -14.60 -12.61
C THR A 131 18.13 -15.12 -11.43
N ALA A 132 19.43 -15.39 -11.61
CA ALA A 132 20.32 -15.76 -10.50
C ALA A 132 20.39 -14.69 -9.39
N ALA A 133 20.25 -13.41 -9.76
CA ALA A 133 20.35 -12.29 -8.81
C ALA A 133 19.00 -11.87 -8.21
N ILE A 134 17.90 -12.04 -8.96
CA ILE A 134 16.57 -11.52 -8.59
C ILE A 134 15.53 -12.60 -8.85
N THR A 135 14.87 -13.06 -7.79
CA THR A 135 13.81 -14.08 -7.86
C THR A 135 12.53 -13.58 -7.20
N PRO A 136 11.41 -13.43 -7.94
CA PRO A 136 10.12 -13.13 -7.34
C PRO A 136 9.63 -14.30 -6.47
N ASN A 137 8.89 -14.01 -5.40
CA ASN A 137 8.37 -15.05 -4.52
C ASN A 137 7.19 -15.82 -5.15
N LEU A 138 7.48 -16.98 -5.73
CA LEU A 138 6.49 -17.82 -6.42
C LEU A 138 5.34 -18.31 -5.52
N TYR A 139 5.59 -18.48 -4.22
CA TYR A 139 4.59 -18.96 -3.27
C TYR A 139 3.53 -17.89 -2.97
N TRP A 140 3.95 -16.66 -2.72
CA TRP A 140 3.05 -15.56 -2.41
C TRP A 140 2.39 -14.93 -3.63
N THR A 141 3.01 -15.00 -4.82
CA THR A 141 2.45 -14.46 -6.07
C THR A 141 0.98 -14.81 -6.31
N PRO A 142 0.55 -16.09 -6.37
CA PRO A 142 -0.83 -16.42 -6.65
C PRO A 142 -1.78 -15.97 -5.53
N ALA A 143 -1.35 -16.05 -4.26
CA ALA A 143 -2.16 -15.62 -3.12
C ALA A 143 -2.44 -14.11 -3.16
N ILE A 144 -1.40 -13.29 -3.42
CA ILE A 144 -1.53 -11.83 -3.55
C ILE A 144 -2.38 -11.47 -4.77
N ALA A 145 -2.16 -12.13 -5.91
CA ALA A 145 -2.93 -11.90 -7.13
C ALA A 145 -4.43 -12.18 -6.92
N VAL A 146 -4.77 -13.31 -6.28
CA VAL A 146 -6.15 -13.65 -5.92
C VAL A 146 -6.72 -12.60 -4.96
N ALA A 147 -5.99 -12.24 -3.89
CA ALA A 147 -6.44 -11.23 -2.93
C ALA A 147 -6.74 -9.88 -3.60
N LEU A 148 -5.87 -9.41 -4.50
CA LEU A 148 -6.09 -8.17 -5.26
C LEU A 148 -7.35 -8.25 -6.13
N VAL A 149 -7.60 -9.40 -6.78
CA VAL A 149 -8.83 -9.58 -7.56
C VAL A 149 -10.06 -9.53 -6.67
N TRP A 150 -10.05 -10.17 -5.52
CA TRP A 150 -11.18 -10.11 -4.59
C TRP A 150 -11.42 -8.69 -4.09
N VAL A 151 -10.37 -7.98 -3.67
CA VAL A 151 -10.44 -6.59 -3.21
C VAL A 151 -10.97 -5.66 -4.32
N ALA A 152 -10.42 -5.76 -5.54
CA ALA A 152 -10.81 -4.92 -6.67
C ALA A 152 -12.24 -5.17 -7.17
N THR A 153 -12.79 -6.36 -6.92
CA THR A 153 -14.10 -6.79 -7.43
C THR A 153 -15.17 -6.90 -6.36
N VAL A 154 -14.90 -6.43 -5.12
CA VAL A 154 -15.93 -6.22 -4.10
C VAL A 154 -16.98 -5.29 -4.68
N SER A 155 -18.18 -5.82 -4.91
CA SER A 155 -19.27 -5.09 -5.54
C SER A 155 -20.25 -4.61 -4.48
N ASN A 156 -20.60 -3.32 -4.54
CA ASN A 156 -21.67 -2.73 -3.72
C ASN A 156 -23.07 -3.20 -4.14
N LYS A 157 -23.21 -4.07 -5.16
CA LYS A 157 -24.50 -4.61 -5.62
C LYS A 157 -25.05 -5.75 -4.75
N ILE A 158 -24.37 -6.12 -3.66
CA ILE A 158 -24.96 -6.99 -2.65
C ILE A 158 -26.11 -6.21 -1.98
N LYS A 159 -27.25 -6.83 -1.70
CA LYS A 159 -28.28 -6.20 -0.86
C LYS A 159 -27.70 -6.07 0.56
N VAL A 160 -27.05 -4.94 0.83
CA VAL A 160 -26.42 -4.65 2.11
C VAL A 160 -27.41 -3.90 2.99
N ASN A 161 -27.53 -4.28 4.26
CA ASN A 161 -28.37 -3.57 5.23
C ASN A 161 -27.83 -2.15 5.49
N ARG A 162 -28.71 -1.18 5.80
CA ARG A 162 -28.31 0.21 6.11
C ARG A 162 -27.20 0.29 7.18
N ALA A 163 -27.26 -0.58 8.19
CA ALA A 163 -26.26 -0.67 9.25
C ALA A 163 -24.84 -1.03 8.73
N GLU A 164 -24.74 -1.93 7.75
CA GLU A 164 -23.45 -2.33 7.16
C GLU A 164 -22.90 -1.27 6.21
N ILE A 165 -23.76 -0.53 5.51
CA ILE A 165 -23.34 0.62 4.71
C ILE A 165 -22.78 1.71 5.62
N SER A 166 -23.51 2.01 6.70
CA SER A 166 -23.11 2.99 7.72
C SER A 166 -21.74 2.64 8.32
N SER A 167 -21.54 1.39 8.76
CA SER A 167 -20.28 0.98 9.38
C SER A 167 -19.08 1.01 8.43
N ARG A 168 -19.27 0.61 7.16
CA ARG A 168 -18.24 0.73 6.13
C ARG A 168 -17.90 2.18 5.83
N SER A 169 -18.92 3.03 5.68
CA SER A 169 -18.72 4.45 5.42
C SER A 169 -17.95 5.11 6.56
N MET A 170 -18.32 4.81 7.81
CA MET A 170 -17.63 5.34 9.00
C MET A 170 -16.18 4.88 9.08
N ALA A 171 -15.91 3.59 8.89
CA ALA A 171 -14.54 3.09 8.88
C ALA A 171 -13.68 3.76 7.80
N LEU A 172 -14.22 3.90 6.58
CA LEU A 172 -13.54 4.60 5.48
C LEU A 172 -13.32 6.08 5.79
N SER A 173 -14.29 6.77 6.38
CA SER A 173 -14.15 8.16 6.79
C SER A 173 -13.07 8.35 7.83
N VAL A 174 -13.01 7.49 8.84
CA VAL A 174 -11.99 7.54 9.91
C VAL A 174 -10.60 7.32 9.31
N ILE A 175 -10.42 6.27 8.49
CA ILE A 175 -9.16 6.01 7.81
C ILE A 175 -8.76 7.20 6.92
N ALA A 176 -9.72 7.78 6.18
CA ALA A 176 -9.48 8.93 5.32
C ALA A 176 -9.07 10.19 6.11
N ILE A 177 -9.67 10.45 7.27
CA ILE A 177 -9.29 11.57 8.14
C ILE A 177 -7.87 11.36 8.69
N LEU A 178 -7.56 10.16 9.20
CA LEU A 178 -6.22 9.83 9.70
C LEU A 178 -5.15 9.97 8.61
N PHE A 179 -5.41 9.44 7.41
CA PHE A 179 -4.52 9.59 6.26
C PHE A 179 -4.41 11.04 5.77
N GLY A 180 -5.52 11.79 5.76
CA GLY A 180 -5.55 13.18 5.37
C GLY A 180 -4.71 14.05 6.31
N ALA A 181 -4.89 13.88 7.63
CA ALA A 181 -4.10 14.58 8.64
C ALA A 181 -2.61 14.23 8.52
N SER A 182 -2.30 12.94 8.39
CA SER A 182 -0.92 12.48 8.21
C SER A 182 -0.28 13.04 6.92
N SER A 183 -1.02 13.07 5.82
CA SER A 183 -0.57 13.64 4.54
C SER A 183 -0.28 15.14 4.65
N LEU A 184 -1.11 15.90 5.38
CA LEU A 184 -0.85 17.32 5.63
C LEU A 184 0.42 17.53 6.45
N VAL A 185 0.61 16.77 7.52
CA VAL A 185 1.83 16.84 8.35
C VAL A 185 3.05 16.47 7.53
N PHE A 186 2.98 15.40 6.75
CA PHE A 186 4.06 14.96 5.87
C PHE A 186 4.39 16.02 4.80
N GLY A 187 3.38 16.61 4.16
CA GLY A 187 3.55 17.66 3.16
C GLY A 187 4.18 18.92 3.75
N LEU A 188 3.78 19.33 4.95
CA LEU A 188 4.44 20.43 5.68
C LEU A 188 5.89 20.08 6.02
N GLY A 189 6.15 18.84 6.45
CA GLY A 189 7.50 18.33 6.71
C GLY A 189 8.39 18.43 5.47
N LEU A 190 7.91 17.97 4.32
CA LEU A 190 8.62 18.10 3.03
C LEU A 190 8.85 19.57 2.66
N PHE A 191 7.84 20.42 2.80
CA PHE A 191 7.92 21.84 2.46
C PHE A 191 9.02 22.56 3.26
N PHE A 192 9.12 22.28 4.57
CA PHE A 192 10.17 22.87 5.41
C PHE A 192 11.56 22.28 5.14
N HIS A 193 11.66 21.07 4.58
CA HIS A 193 12.93 20.39 4.28
C HIS A 193 13.25 20.31 2.77
N LEU A 194 12.66 21.17 1.94
CA LEU A 194 12.86 21.16 0.49
C LEU A 194 14.34 21.20 0.08
N LYS A 195 15.19 21.93 0.83
CA LYS A 195 16.64 21.97 0.58
C LYS A 195 17.30 20.60 0.71
N SER A 196 16.91 19.81 1.71
CA SER A 196 17.42 18.44 1.91
C SER A 196 16.98 17.53 0.76
N VAL A 197 15.72 17.64 0.32
CA VAL A 197 15.17 16.88 -0.82
C VAL A 197 15.93 17.23 -2.12
N GLN A 198 16.20 18.51 -2.35
CA GLN A 198 16.95 18.97 -3.51
C GLN A 198 18.39 18.43 -3.50
N ASN A 199 19.08 18.51 -2.37
CA ASN A 199 20.46 18.03 -2.24
C ASN A 199 20.56 16.53 -2.52
N LEU A 200 19.64 15.73 -1.97
CA LEU A 200 19.58 14.29 -2.24
C LEU A 200 19.34 13.98 -3.73
N THR A 201 18.50 14.78 -4.38
CA THR A 201 18.22 14.63 -5.81
C THR A 201 19.43 14.97 -6.68
N ILE A 202 20.19 16.01 -6.32
CA ILE A 202 21.42 16.41 -7.03
C ILE A 202 22.48 15.32 -6.90
N VAL A 203 22.65 14.72 -5.72
CA VAL A 203 23.63 13.65 -5.48
C VAL A 203 23.36 12.43 -6.35
N LEU A 204 22.09 12.11 -6.63
CA LEU A 204 21.71 10.98 -7.48
C LEU A 204 22.04 11.19 -8.96
N GLN A 205 22.25 12.44 -9.40
CA GLN A 205 22.51 12.83 -10.79
C GLN A 205 21.72 12.02 -11.85
N PRO A 206 20.38 11.90 -11.73
CA PRO A 206 19.62 10.92 -12.49
C PRO A 206 19.44 11.27 -13.99
N GLY A 207 20.03 12.37 -14.47
CA GLY A 207 19.75 12.93 -15.79
C GLY A 207 18.28 13.35 -15.95
N PHE A 208 17.87 13.73 -17.16
CA PHE A 208 16.49 14.18 -17.42
C PHE A 208 15.47 13.03 -17.32
N VAL A 209 15.70 11.94 -18.06
CA VAL A 209 14.79 10.78 -18.09
C VAL A 209 14.75 10.09 -16.73
N GLY A 210 15.92 9.79 -16.15
CA GLY A 210 15.98 9.19 -14.81
C GLY A 210 15.39 10.12 -13.74
N GLY A 211 15.52 11.45 -13.88
CA GLY A 211 14.89 12.42 -12.99
C GLY A 211 13.36 12.32 -12.99
N ILE A 212 12.74 12.19 -14.17
CA ILE A 212 11.29 11.98 -14.30
C ILE A 212 10.88 10.63 -13.66
N LEU A 213 11.63 9.56 -13.92
CA LEU A 213 11.33 8.24 -13.35
C LEU A 213 11.51 8.22 -11.83
N LEU A 214 12.53 8.90 -11.32
CA LEU A 214 12.76 9.08 -9.89
C LEU A 214 11.63 9.89 -9.26
N LEU A 215 11.17 10.98 -9.90
CA LEU A 215 10.02 11.74 -9.43
C LEU A 215 8.77 10.86 -9.36
N LEU A 216 8.49 10.11 -10.41
CA LEU A 216 7.36 9.16 -10.44
C LEU A 216 7.47 8.14 -9.31
N LEU A 217 8.66 7.56 -9.10
CA LEU A 217 8.91 6.63 -8.00
C LEU A 217 8.61 7.26 -6.64
N ASN A 218 9.09 8.48 -6.38
CA ASN A 218 8.82 9.20 -5.13
C ASN A 218 7.31 9.43 -4.94
N VAL A 219 6.59 9.82 -6.01
CA VAL A 219 5.12 9.98 -5.98
C VAL A 219 4.43 8.68 -5.59
N LEU A 220 4.85 7.54 -6.14
CA LEU A 220 4.28 6.23 -5.82
C LEU A 220 4.59 5.76 -4.40
N TYR A 221 5.69 6.23 -3.80
CA TYR A 221 6.03 5.97 -2.39
C TYR A 221 5.41 6.97 -1.39
N LEU A 222 4.75 8.04 -1.85
CA LEU A 222 4.08 8.99 -0.95
C LEU A 222 3.15 8.30 0.06
N PRO A 223 2.29 7.33 -0.32
CA PRO A 223 1.42 6.67 0.64
C PRO A 223 2.19 5.89 1.72
N ASN A 224 3.36 5.32 1.42
CA ASN A 224 4.22 4.69 2.42
C ASN A 224 4.72 5.72 3.44
N ALA A 225 5.15 6.89 2.98
CA ALA A 225 5.60 7.97 3.86
C ALA A 225 4.44 8.56 4.72
N VAL A 226 3.23 8.60 4.18
CA VAL A 226 2.02 8.97 4.93
C VAL A 226 1.70 7.93 6.00
N ILE A 227 1.86 6.63 5.72
CA ILE A 227 1.70 5.56 6.73
C ILE A 227 2.75 5.70 7.85
N ALA A 228 4.01 5.96 7.48
CA ALA A 228 5.10 6.20 8.43
C ALA A 228 4.83 7.43 9.31
N THR A 229 4.35 8.52 8.70
CA THR A 229 3.99 9.75 9.41
C THR A 229 2.82 9.51 10.37
N LEU A 230 1.82 8.72 9.97
CA LEU A 230 0.70 8.37 10.83
C LEU A 230 1.20 7.60 12.07
N SER A 231 2.11 6.66 11.87
CA SER A 231 2.74 5.92 12.98
C SER A 231 3.58 6.80 13.90
N TYR A 232 4.22 7.83 13.35
CA TYR A 232 4.92 8.84 14.15
C TYR A 232 3.96 9.67 15.00
N LEU A 233 2.84 10.14 14.43
CA LEU A 233 1.83 10.93 15.13
C LEU A 233 1.21 10.17 16.30
N VAL A 234 0.82 8.90 16.08
CA VAL A 234 0.18 8.07 17.11
C VAL A 234 1.18 7.45 18.10
N GLY A 235 2.48 7.66 17.90
CA GLY A 235 3.52 7.33 18.89
C GLY A 235 4.50 6.19 18.54
N PRO A 236 4.09 5.04 17.97
CA PRO A 236 4.99 3.92 17.69
C PRO A 236 6.21 4.28 16.82
N GLY A 237 6.03 5.22 15.90
CA GLY A 237 7.09 5.62 14.98
C GLY A 237 7.31 4.64 13.84
N PHE A 238 8.47 4.74 13.18
CA PHE A 238 8.85 3.90 12.04
C PHE A 238 10.36 3.69 11.99
N ALA A 239 10.79 2.70 11.21
CA ALA A 239 12.18 2.34 10.98
C ALA A 239 12.62 2.69 9.55
N VAL A 240 13.89 3.06 9.40
CA VAL A 240 14.60 3.29 8.13
C VAL A 240 15.87 2.45 8.14
N GLY A 241 15.73 1.16 8.44
CA GLY A 241 16.82 0.20 8.57
C GLY A 241 16.88 -0.50 9.92
N THR A 242 17.71 -1.52 9.98
CA THR A 242 17.93 -2.35 11.17
C THR A 242 18.46 -1.50 12.33
N ASN A 243 17.90 -1.70 13.52
CA ASN A 243 18.22 -0.94 14.75
C ASN A 243 17.93 0.58 14.69
N THR A 244 17.13 1.04 13.71
CA THR A 244 16.66 2.42 13.67
C THR A 244 15.25 2.54 14.26
N LEU A 245 14.95 3.69 14.86
CA LEU A 245 13.61 4.03 15.32
C LEU A 245 13.45 5.55 15.33
N VAL A 246 12.50 6.03 14.55
CA VAL A 246 12.06 7.43 14.53
C VAL A 246 10.67 7.49 15.14
N SER A 247 10.58 7.95 16.38
CA SER A 247 9.34 8.21 17.12
C SER A 247 9.41 9.56 17.85
N PRO A 248 8.29 10.10 18.34
CA PRO A 248 8.30 11.37 19.08
C PRO A 248 9.23 11.36 20.31
N LEU A 249 9.41 10.18 20.93
CA LEU A 249 10.21 10.00 22.15
C LEU A 249 11.61 9.45 21.89
N THR A 250 11.82 8.72 20.79
CA THR A 250 13.10 8.09 20.45
C THR A 250 13.51 8.50 19.05
N HIS A 251 14.74 8.98 18.91
CA HIS A 251 15.34 9.27 17.61
C HIS A 251 16.65 8.51 17.51
N ARG A 252 16.66 7.48 16.67
CA ARG A 252 17.81 6.65 16.34
C ARG A 252 17.80 6.43 14.83
N LEU A 253 18.67 7.14 14.13
CA LEU A 253 18.88 7.01 12.69
C LEU A 253 20.32 6.58 12.43
N SER A 254 20.48 5.69 11.47
CA SER A 254 21.77 5.29 10.92
C SER A 254 21.93 5.97 9.55
N GLU A 255 22.82 5.45 8.70
CA GLU A 255 22.89 5.85 7.29
C GLU A 255 21.51 5.67 6.62
N ILE A 256 21.00 6.74 6.01
CA ILE A 256 19.71 6.72 5.31
C ILE A 256 19.95 6.45 3.82
N PRO A 257 19.09 5.66 3.16
CA PRO A 257 19.11 5.54 1.71
C PRO A 257 19.01 6.93 1.06
N ALA A 258 19.70 7.13 -0.05
CA ALA A 258 19.59 8.34 -0.86
C ALA A 258 18.25 8.36 -1.62
N LEU A 259 17.12 8.39 -0.90
CA LEU A 259 15.79 8.57 -1.44
C LEU A 259 15.32 10.00 -1.10
N PRO A 260 15.01 10.85 -2.10
CA PRO A 260 14.62 12.24 -1.86
C PRO A 260 13.46 12.39 -0.87
N LEU A 261 12.51 11.44 -0.88
CA LEU A 261 11.37 11.39 0.05
C LEU A 261 11.78 11.37 1.53
N LEU A 262 12.96 10.82 1.85
CA LEU A 262 13.50 10.76 3.22
C LEU A 262 14.12 12.10 3.66
N GLY A 263 14.22 13.10 2.77
CA GLY A 263 14.67 14.44 3.14
C GLY A 263 13.78 15.14 4.16
N GLY A 264 12.51 14.71 4.30
CA GLY A 264 11.53 15.25 5.26
C GLY A 264 11.53 14.57 6.63
N LEU A 265 12.52 13.73 6.95
CA LEU A 265 12.58 13.05 8.26
C LEU A 265 12.78 14.05 9.42
N PRO A 266 12.16 13.82 10.58
CA PRO A 266 12.45 14.59 11.79
C PRO A 266 13.93 14.52 12.16
N THR A 267 14.54 15.65 12.53
CA THR A 267 15.97 15.73 12.90
C THR A 267 16.23 15.48 14.38
N GLY A 268 15.19 15.33 15.18
CA GLY A 268 15.30 15.08 16.62
C GLY A 268 14.03 14.52 17.25
N ARG A 269 13.98 14.56 18.58
CA ARG A 269 12.82 14.15 19.37
C ARG A 269 11.84 15.32 19.48
N HIS A 270 10.55 15.05 19.28
CA HIS A 270 9.50 16.05 19.39
C HIS A 270 8.31 15.49 20.22
N PRO A 271 8.43 15.41 21.56
CA PRO A 271 7.42 14.79 22.41
C PRO A 271 6.03 15.45 22.29
N LEU A 272 5.98 16.76 22.00
CA LEU A 272 4.72 17.50 21.80
C LEU A 272 3.85 16.94 20.67
N VAL A 273 4.43 16.20 19.72
CA VAL A 273 3.67 15.55 18.64
C VAL A 273 2.68 14.51 19.18
N LEU A 274 2.94 13.94 20.37
CA LEU A 274 2.01 13.02 21.02
C LEU A 274 0.68 13.66 21.39
N LEU A 275 0.55 14.99 21.39
CA LEU A 275 -0.75 15.66 21.52
C LEU A 275 -1.70 15.28 20.38
N SER A 276 -1.18 14.85 19.22
CA SER A 276 -2.01 14.36 18.11
C SER A 276 -2.82 13.09 18.45
N ILE A 277 -2.42 12.33 19.47
CA ILE A 277 -3.19 11.21 20.02
C ILE A 277 -4.58 11.67 20.49
N MET A 278 -4.69 12.89 21.05
CA MET A 278 -5.99 13.45 21.44
C MET A 278 -6.96 13.56 20.26
N GLY A 279 -6.43 13.81 19.04
CA GLY A 279 -7.21 13.82 17.81
C GLY A 279 -7.76 12.44 17.46
N VAL A 280 -6.99 11.37 17.64
CA VAL A 280 -7.43 9.99 17.40
C VAL A 280 -8.46 9.55 18.45
N VAL A 281 -8.25 9.92 19.71
CA VAL A 281 -9.24 9.71 20.78
C VAL A 281 -10.54 10.45 20.47
N ALA A 282 -10.47 11.69 20.00
CA ALA A 282 -11.64 12.45 19.58
C ALA A 282 -12.38 11.80 18.40
N LEU A 283 -11.66 11.16 17.46
CA LEU A 283 -12.28 10.37 16.38
C LEU A 283 -13.05 9.16 16.93
N GLY A 284 -12.55 8.51 17.98
CA GLY A 284 -13.30 7.44 18.67
C GLY A 284 -14.62 7.94 19.25
N ALA A 285 -14.59 9.08 19.93
CA ALA A 285 -15.81 9.73 20.45
C ALA A 285 -16.78 10.13 19.31
N PHE A 286 -16.24 10.64 18.20
CA PHE A 286 -17.01 11.00 17.01
C PHE A 286 -17.74 9.81 16.39
N ILE A 287 -17.08 8.64 16.26
CA ILE A 287 -17.71 7.39 15.79
C ILE A 287 -18.89 7.03 16.69
N TYR A 288 -18.71 7.08 18.02
CA TYR A 288 -19.77 6.76 18.98
C TYR A 288 -20.97 7.72 18.83
N ASN A 289 -20.73 9.03 18.84
CA ASN A 289 -21.79 10.03 18.76
C ASN A 289 -22.62 9.94 17.47
N LEU A 290 -22.00 9.59 16.34
CA LEU A 290 -22.73 9.39 15.08
C LEU A 290 -23.46 8.03 14.99
N THR A 291 -23.08 7.07 15.82
CA THR A 291 -23.70 5.72 15.86
C THR A 291 -24.65 5.51 17.03
N ILE A 292 -24.74 6.44 17.97
CA ILE A 292 -25.53 6.26 19.20
C ILE A 292 -27.03 6.06 18.93
N THR A 293 -27.56 6.73 17.89
CA THR A 293 -28.95 6.56 17.44
C THR A 293 -29.15 5.30 16.58
N GLN A 294 -28.06 4.63 16.22
CA GLN A 294 -28.04 3.39 15.47
C GLN A 294 -27.88 2.20 16.43
N ARG A 295 -27.95 0.97 15.89
CA ARG A 295 -27.66 -0.23 16.70
C ARG A 295 -26.20 -0.21 17.14
N SER A 296 -25.91 -0.62 18.39
CA SER A 296 -24.55 -0.79 18.94
C SER A 296 -23.61 -1.61 18.05
N ARG A 297 -24.17 -2.55 17.27
CA ARG A 297 -23.46 -3.33 16.26
C ARG A 297 -22.73 -2.46 15.22
N VAL A 298 -23.25 -1.28 14.87
CA VAL A 298 -22.64 -0.39 13.87
C VAL A 298 -21.32 0.18 14.41
N THR A 299 -21.29 0.63 15.66
CA THR A 299 -20.08 1.13 16.33
C THR A 299 -19.00 0.06 16.34
N VAL A 300 -19.35 -1.16 16.79
CA VAL A 300 -18.41 -2.30 16.86
C VAL A 300 -17.90 -2.68 15.47
N GLN A 301 -18.78 -2.76 14.46
CA GLN A 301 -18.37 -3.07 13.09
C GLN A 301 -17.47 -1.97 12.49
N SER A 302 -17.75 -0.69 12.75
CA SER A 302 -16.93 0.43 12.28
C SER A 302 -15.53 0.38 12.91
N PHE A 303 -15.46 0.13 14.21
CA PHE A 303 -14.20 -0.06 14.94
C PHE A 303 -13.39 -1.22 14.34
N LEU A 304 -14.00 -2.40 14.20
CA LEU A 304 -13.32 -3.57 13.65
C LEU A 304 -12.85 -3.35 12.21
N LEU A 305 -13.69 -2.76 11.35
CA LEU A 305 -13.31 -2.45 9.97
C LEU A 305 -12.18 -1.42 9.90
N THR A 306 -12.17 -0.43 10.81
CA THR A 306 -11.08 0.54 10.93
C THR A 306 -9.79 -0.17 11.32
N SER A 307 -9.81 -1.00 12.37
CA SER A 307 -8.63 -1.75 12.83
C SER A 307 -8.08 -2.69 11.75
N VAL A 308 -8.96 -3.38 11.01
CA VAL A 308 -8.56 -4.23 9.87
C VAL A 308 -7.94 -3.39 8.76
N GLY A 309 -8.54 -2.24 8.43
CA GLY A 309 -8.02 -1.33 7.41
C GLY A 309 -6.63 -0.77 7.77
N ILE A 310 -6.45 -0.32 9.01
CA ILE A 310 -5.15 0.14 9.52
C ILE A 310 -4.13 -0.99 9.55
N THR A 311 -4.53 -2.22 9.92
CA THR A 311 -3.64 -3.39 9.85
C THR A 311 -3.18 -3.67 8.43
N ALA A 312 -4.10 -3.63 7.45
CA ALA A 312 -3.73 -3.81 6.04
C ALA A 312 -2.75 -2.73 5.57
N LEU A 313 -2.97 -1.47 5.94
CA LEU A 313 -2.08 -0.36 5.61
C LEU A 313 -0.72 -0.49 6.30
N ALA A 314 -0.68 -0.94 7.55
CA ALA A 314 0.56 -1.19 8.28
C ALA A 314 1.38 -2.31 7.63
N ILE A 315 0.74 -3.40 7.22
CA ILE A 315 1.40 -4.49 6.48
C ILE A 315 1.98 -3.97 5.16
N LEU A 316 1.19 -3.23 4.38
CA LEU A 316 1.61 -2.68 3.08
C LEU A 316 2.70 -1.61 3.20
N GLY A 317 2.70 -0.85 4.30
CA GLY A 317 3.69 0.17 4.64
C GLY A 317 4.89 -0.36 5.44
N SER A 318 5.12 -1.66 5.46
CA SER A 318 6.23 -2.31 6.17
C SER A 318 6.95 -3.30 5.26
N GLY A 319 8.26 -3.48 5.43
CA GLY A 319 9.01 -4.46 4.67
C GLY A 319 10.52 -4.35 4.83
N SER A 320 11.22 -5.00 3.91
CA SER A 320 12.68 -5.00 3.77
C SER A 320 13.08 -4.36 2.45
N LEU A 321 14.23 -3.71 2.44
CA LEU A 321 14.79 -3.05 1.26
C LEU A 321 16.22 -3.52 1.01
N LEU A 322 16.40 -4.43 0.06
CA LEU A 322 17.70 -4.88 -0.46
C LEU A 322 18.58 -5.63 0.55
N THR A 323 19.22 -4.96 1.51
CA THR A 323 20.29 -5.50 2.36
C THR A 323 19.83 -5.83 3.78
N ASN A 324 20.66 -6.56 4.54
CA ASN A 324 20.43 -6.81 5.97
C ASN A 324 20.44 -5.53 6.82
N ALA A 325 21.19 -4.50 6.41
CA ALA A 325 21.17 -3.19 7.06
C ALA A 325 19.81 -2.48 6.91
N LEU A 326 19.08 -2.79 5.84
CA LEU A 326 17.78 -2.21 5.50
C LEU A 326 16.65 -3.24 5.59
N ARG A 327 16.80 -4.23 6.49
CA ARG A 327 15.83 -5.32 6.67
C ARG A 327 14.50 -4.87 7.29
N SER A 328 14.52 -3.80 8.07
CA SER A 328 13.34 -3.25 8.75
C SER A 328 13.10 -1.82 8.28
N VAL A 329 12.17 -1.64 7.34
CA VAL A 329 11.78 -0.34 6.79
C VAL A 329 10.27 -0.17 6.88
N GLY A 330 9.86 1.03 7.29
CA GLY A 330 8.45 1.40 7.44
C GLY A 330 7.93 1.21 8.86
N VAL A 331 6.63 0.97 8.98
CA VAL A 331 5.95 0.91 10.28
C VAL A 331 5.96 -0.49 10.86
N SER A 332 5.74 -0.61 12.17
CA SER A 332 5.52 -1.90 12.81
C SER A 332 4.09 -2.41 12.50
N PRO A 333 3.94 -3.60 11.89
CA PRO A 333 2.64 -4.10 11.43
C PRO A 333 1.66 -4.44 12.56
N TRP A 334 2.13 -4.51 13.81
CA TRP A 334 1.29 -4.78 14.98
C TRP A 334 1.21 -3.61 15.96
N GLN A 335 2.26 -2.80 16.12
CA GLN A 335 2.23 -1.67 17.06
C GLN A 335 1.33 -0.54 16.55
N LEU A 336 1.40 -0.22 15.25
CA LEU A 336 0.58 0.85 14.67
C LEU A 336 -0.93 0.55 14.79
N PRO A 337 -1.43 -0.63 14.37
CA PRO A 337 -2.85 -0.94 14.52
C PRO A 337 -3.28 -1.04 15.98
N LEU A 338 -2.43 -1.58 16.86
CA LEU A 338 -2.74 -1.68 18.29
C LEU A 338 -2.88 -0.30 18.93
N ALA A 339 -1.96 0.63 18.66
CA ALA A 339 -2.01 2.00 19.16
C ALA A 339 -3.31 2.70 18.74
N ILE A 340 -3.59 2.73 17.43
CA ILE A 340 -4.81 3.35 16.90
C ILE A 340 -6.07 2.69 17.47
N ALA A 341 -6.10 1.35 17.58
CA ALA A 341 -7.24 0.64 18.14
C ALA A 341 -7.47 1.01 19.62
N MET A 342 -6.42 1.12 20.43
CA MET A 342 -6.53 1.54 21.83
C MET A 342 -7.00 2.99 21.96
N GLU A 343 -6.46 3.90 21.14
CA GLU A 343 -6.84 5.32 21.14
C GLU A 343 -8.30 5.53 20.73
N ILE A 344 -8.75 4.85 19.68
CA ILE A 344 -10.16 4.88 19.25
C ILE A 344 -11.06 4.25 20.32
N ALA A 345 -10.66 3.12 20.91
CA ALA A 345 -11.44 2.46 21.95
C ALA A 345 -11.58 3.34 23.20
N LEU A 346 -10.51 4.05 23.59
CA LEU A 346 -10.54 5.03 24.68
C LEU A 346 -11.54 6.16 24.37
N GLY A 347 -11.52 6.68 23.14
CA GLY A 347 -12.48 7.70 22.69
C GLY A 347 -13.94 7.27 22.80
N ILE A 348 -14.24 6.05 22.33
CA ILE A 348 -15.57 5.44 22.42
C ILE A 348 -15.97 5.28 23.90
N PHE A 349 -15.06 4.78 24.74
CA PHE A 349 -15.30 4.56 26.16
C PHE A 349 -15.63 5.87 26.90
N LEU A 350 -14.85 6.92 26.67
CA LEU A 350 -15.09 8.24 27.26
C LEU A 350 -16.44 8.82 26.84
N ALA A 351 -16.81 8.67 25.57
CA ALA A 351 -18.09 9.16 25.06
C ALA A 351 -19.31 8.41 25.65
N ILE A 352 -19.15 7.16 26.07
CA ILE A 352 -20.20 6.40 26.78
C ILE A 352 -20.37 6.90 28.23
N ILE A 353 -19.28 7.28 28.88
CA ILE A 353 -19.28 7.61 30.32
C ILE A 353 -19.64 9.06 30.59
N ILE A 354 -19.09 10.01 29.83
CA ILE A 354 -19.24 11.45 30.10
C ILE A 354 -20.72 11.90 30.20
N PRO A 355 -21.64 11.48 29.30
CA PRO A 355 -23.06 11.84 29.42
C PRO A 355 -23.74 11.25 30.66
N ARG A 356 -23.25 10.11 31.16
CA ARG A 356 -23.81 9.46 32.36
C ARG A 356 -23.40 10.18 33.64
N ILE A 357 -22.27 10.88 33.64
CA ILE A 357 -21.80 11.64 34.80
C ILE A 357 -22.63 12.92 34.99
N SER A 358 -23.18 13.51 33.92
CA SER A 358 -24.04 14.70 34.02
C SER A 358 -25.48 14.42 34.48
N GLU A 359 -25.87 13.14 34.62
CA GLU A 359 -27.17 12.71 35.13
C GLU A 359 -27.14 12.28 36.61
N PHE A 360 -25.97 12.30 37.25
CA PHE A 360 -25.78 12.18 38.70
C PHE A 360 -25.48 13.55 39.30
#